data_AF-A0A3A8R0I4-F1
#
_entry.id   AF-A0A3A8R0I4-F1
#
_cell.length_a   1.000
_cell.length_b   1.000
_cell.length_c   1.000
_cell.angle_alpha   90.00
_cell.angle_beta   90.00
_cell.angle_gamma   90.00
#
_symmetry.space_group_name_H-M   'P 1'
#
loop_
_entity.id
_entity.type
_entity.pdbx_description
1 polymer ?
#
loop_
_entity_poly.entity_id
_entity_poly.type
_entity_poly.pdbx_seq_one_letter_code
_entity_poly.pdbx_strand_id
1 'polypeptide(L)'
;GGEVRVELRGESNPYPDCPTPVACHTSTFDVATEKCVEAEDPDGTACDPGNACIQGATCTAGRCKGPERVCDDGNACTTDVCNPLDGCTSVPAPPCPGDGKCQVGACDPKVGCTLAKAPDGTFCGPERGCDAADVCLDGTCQRRDPPDNFTCAPASPCQGPGKCKGSVCERPAATALTPDWTYDAASNGEALHDLLVGPTGDVTLVGFFVPALLDAAGPVPVRASTSGRRCMLWNDRLLCMDLPLSGQVSLLDRVTGAPRWTFDLTTARPDFTQGLTTVFMARLGVMQPDRLAALFEAYPAGTSRNTLCRQYFLVVLDAFGGMVSAQALQDPLLAECNHPHPYGVASDAAGDVYVAFGPTQNVGAPLYPGAPTLVMAFSQDGVPRWRKTEAFAAGELAIVNGLLLNERSTQALSTRDGQAVGSQTFPRGLGRALATSAHVIPSPSEDDTVGEWTLEGYALPNLTPSWTHGFQGWPGPVAPEVRLASWTTWPGQPPETVVVGTGMNATGPVLFAVSAKDGSEVFQCPVSNAATPAQFLELGPDSLVMMDGATTCGECDPPYAYSQSRFRRFPIPGLKPAEEPWPGTFGGPGHDHHEDPVRGR
;
A
#
# COMPACT_ATOMS: atom_id res chain seq x y z
N GLY A 1 -56.47 -38.68 -52.84
CA GLY A 1 -56.18 -39.29 -51.53
C GLY A 1 -54.81 -39.94 -51.57
N GLY A 2 -53.76 -39.15 -51.47
CA GLY A 2 -52.39 -39.66 -51.31
C GLY A 2 -51.81 -39.02 -50.06
N GLU A 3 -51.31 -39.85 -49.14
CA GLU A 3 -50.63 -39.40 -47.93
C GLU A 3 -49.20 -39.01 -48.29
N VAL A 4 -48.80 -37.79 -47.94
CA VAL A 4 -47.41 -37.32 -48.09
C VAL A 4 -46.76 -37.42 -46.72
N ARG A 5 -45.74 -38.27 -46.59
CA ARG A 5 -44.88 -38.32 -45.41
C ARG A 5 -43.71 -37.36 -45.58
N VAL A 6 -43.54 -36.48 -44.61
CA VAL A 6 -42.37 -35.61 -44.46
C VAL A 6 -41.56 -36.14 -43.30
N GLU A 7 -40.33 -36.58 -43.56
CA GLU A 7 -39.39 -37.01 -42.53
C GLU A 7 -38.63 -35.77 -42.04
N LEU A 8 -38.85 -35.39 -40.78
CA LEU A 8 -38.10 -34.32 -40.14
C LEU A 8 -36.90 -34.93 -39.42
N ARG A 9 -35.70 -34.40 -39.69
CA ARG A 9 -34.48 -34.71 -38.97
C ARG A 9 -33.99 -33.44 -38.29
N GLY A 10 -33.65 -33.54 -37.01
CA GLY A 10 -33.02 -32.48 -36.24
C GLY A 10 -31.82 -33.04 -35.49
N GLU A 11 -30.72 -32.30 -35.49
CA GLU A 11 -29.57 -32.52 -34.62
C GLU A 11 -29.61 -31.45 -33.53
N SER A 12 -29.47 -31.86 -32.27
CA SER A 12 -29.30 -30.92 -31.15
C SER A 12 -27.82 -30.60 -30.98
N ASN A 13 -27.49 -29.33 -30.82
CA ASN A 13 -26.17 -28.96 -30.33
C ASN A 13 -26.01 -29.40 -28.87
N PRO A 14 -24.80 -29.79 -28.43
CA PRO A 14 -24.52 -29.99 -27.01
C PRO A 14 -24.77 -28.69 -26.25
N TYR A 15 -25.23 -28.80 -25.00
CA TYR A 15 -25.30 -27.63 -24.13
C TYR A 15 -23.91 -27.03 -23.94
N PRO A 16 -23.77 -25.70 -24.01
CA PRO A 16 -22.53 -25.04 -23.63
C PRO A 16 -22.19 -25.38 -22.18
N ASP A 17 -20.89 -25.56 -21.90
CA ASP A 17 -20.43 -25.64 -20.52
C ASP A 17 -20.72 -24.32 -19.81
N CYS A 18 -21.45 -24.39 -18.70
CA CYS A 18 -21.66 -23.26 -17.81
C CYS A 18 -20.65 -23.34 -16.67
N PRO A 19 -19.55 -22.57 -16.72
CA PRO A 19 -18.57 -22.57 -15.65
C PRO A 19 -19.25 -22.11 -14.35
N THR A 20 -18.98 -22.83 -13.27
CA THR A 20 -19.39 -22.41 -11.93
C THR A 20 -18.37 -21.37 -11.45
N PRO A 21 -18.75 -20.09 -11.30
CA PRO A 21 -17.76 -19.04 -11.15
C PRO A 21 -17.22 -18.89 -9.72
N VAL A 22 -17.98 -19.30 -8.71
CA VAL A 22 -17.70 -19.04 -7.28
C VAL A 22 -18.15 -20.21 -6.41
N ALA A 23 -17.55 -20.38 -5.22
CA ALA A 23 -17.98 -21.38 -4.24
C ALA A 23 -19.42 -21.12 -3.76
N CYS A 24 -20.17 -22.18 -3.45
CA CYS A 24 -21.59 -22.11 -3.02
C CYS A 24 -22.58 -21.64 -4.08
N HIS A 25 -22.19 -21.75 -5.35
CA HIS A 25 -23.07 -21.53 -6.48
C HIS A 25 -22.92 -22.68 -7.47
N THR A 26 -23.95 -22.89 -8.29
CA THR A 26 -23.90 -23.75 -9.46
C THR A 26 -24.46 -23.00 -10.66
N SER A 27 -23.96 -23.30 -11.86
CA SER A 27 -24.43 -22.69 -13.10
C SER A 27 -24.96 -23.76 -14.05
N THR A 28 -26.17 -23.55 -14.56
CA THR A 28 -26.85 -24.49 -15.49
C THR A 28 -27.32 -23.75 -16.74
N PHE A 29 -27.19 -24.37 -17.91
CA PHE A 29 -27.68 -23.79 -19.17
C PHE A 29 -29.21 -23.84 -19.24
N ASP A 30 -29.87 -22.69 -19.20
CA ASP A 30 -31.30 -22.55 -19.45
C ASP A 30 -31.57 -22.49 -20.96
N VAL A 31 -32.24 -23.53 -21.45
CA VAL A 31 -32.52 -23.71 -22.88
C VAL A 31 -33.56 -22.75 -23.44
N ALA A 32 -34.41 -22.15 -22.60
CA ALA A 32 -35.47 -21.25 -23.05
C ALA A 32 -34.94 -19.84 -23.29
N THR A 33 -33.99 -19.42 -22.45
CA THR A 33 -33.33 -18.11 -22.53
C THR A 33 -32.00 -18.17 -23.28
N GLU A 34 -31.51 -19.38 -23.57
CA GLU A 34 -30.19 -19.65 -24.16
C GLU A 34 -29.05 -19.02 -23.36
N LYS A 35 -29.14 -19.08 -22.02
CA LYS A 35 -28.19 -18.46 -21.10
C LYS A 35 -27.81 -19.41 -19.96
N CYS A 36 -26.59 -19.28 -19.46
CA CYS A 36 -26.23 -19.86 -18.17
C CYS A 36 -26.96 -19.09 -17.06
N VAL A 37 -27.63 -19.83 -16.18
CA VAL A 37 -28.32 -19.29 -15.01
C VAL A 37 -27.62 -19.83 -13.76
N GLU A 38 -27.21 -18.92 -12.90
CA GLU A 38 -26.59 -19.23 -11.62
C GLU A 38 -27.65 -19.42 -10.53
N ALA A 39 -27.42 -20.38 -9.65
CA ALA A 39 -28.22 -20.62 -8.46
C ALA A 39 -27.29 -20.80 -7.24
N GLU A 40 -27.74 -20.35 -6.07
CA GLU A 40 -27.06 -20.61 -4.80
C GLU A 40 -27.21 -22.09 -4.42
N ASP A 41 -26.13 -22.69 -3.92
CA ASP A 41 -26.19 -24.00 -3.31
C ASP A 41 -26.96 -23.94 -1.99
N PRO A 42 -27.64 -25.03 -1.57
CA PRO A 42 -28.38 -25.05 -0.32
C PRO A 42 -27.50 -24.72 0.90
N ASP A 43 -28.05 -23.95 1.83
CA ASP A 43 -27.40 -23.69 3.12
C ASP A 43 -27.02 -25.01 3.83
N GLY A 44 -25.80 -25.05 4.37
CA GLY A 44 -25.22 -26.25 4.99
C GLY A 44 -24.45 -27.17 4.04
N THR A 45 -24.47 -26.91 2.72
CA THR A 45 -23.62 -27.64 1.76
C THR A 45 -22.15 -27.40 2.09
N ALA A 46 -21.34 -28.46 2.19
CA ALA A 46 -19.91 -28.33 2.44
C ALA A 46 -19.23 -27.61 1.26
N CYS A 47 -18.28 -26.73 1.56
CA CYS A 47 -17.59 -25.91 0.57
C CYS A 47 -16.13 -25.71 0.98
N ASP A 48 -15.28 -25.37 0.00
CA ASP A 48 -13.90 -24.97 0.25
C ASP A 48 -13.85 -23.45 0.45
N PRO A 49 -13.43 -22.95 1.63
CA PRO A 49 -13.34 -21.52 1.89
C PRO A 49 -12.12 -20.86 1.23
N GLY A 50 -11.20 -21.64 0.64
CA GLY A 50 -9.94 -21.15 0.09
C GLY A 50 -9.02 -20.51 1.15
N ASN A 51 -9.28 -20.80 2.43
CA ASN A 51 -8.66 -20.17 3.58
C ASN A 51 -8.38 -21.22 4.66
N ALA A 52 -7.09 -21.45 4.97
CA ALA A 52 -6.61 -22.45 5.91
C ALA A 52 -7.08 -22.23 7.36
N CYS A 53 -7.53 -21.02 7.67
CA CYS A 53 -8.01 -20.59 8.98
C CYS A 53 -9.50 -20.84 9.17
N ILE A 54 -10.26 -21.13 8.12
CA ILE A 54 -11.68 -21.44 8.24
C ILE A 54 -11.85 -22.95 8.32
N GLN A 55 -12.52 -23.44 9.36
CA GLN A 55 -12.77 -24.86 9.58
C GLN A 55 -14.24 -25.21 9.39
N GLY A 56 -14.52 -26.40 8.83
CA GLY A 56 -15.88 -26.90 8.70
C GLY A 56 -16.81 -25.97 7.91
N ALA A 57 -16.30 -25.35 6.85
CA ALA A 57 -17.03 -24.35 6.11
C ALA A 57 -18.24 -24.95 5.37
N THR A 58 -19.35 -24.22 5.40
CA THR A 58 -20.59 -24.57 4.72
C THR A 58 -21.21 -23.35 4.05
N CYS A 59 -22.01 -23.57 3.02
CA CYS A 59 -22.75 -22.53 2.35
C CYS A 59 -23.76 -21.87 3.30
N THR A 60 -23.79 -20.55 3.29
CA THR A 60 -24.76 -19.72 4.02
C THR A 60 -25.05 -18.47 3.20
N ALA A 61 -26.24 -18.41 2.61
CA ALA A 61 -26.66 -17.35 1.69
C ALA A 61 -25.62 -17.12 0.57
N GLY A 62 -25.40 -18.17 -0.24
CA GLY A 62 -24.47 -18.17 -1.38
C GLY A 62 -22.98 -18.08 -1.03
N ARG A 63 -22.59 -18.15 0.24
CA ARG A 63 -21.18 -17.94 0.66
C ARG A 63 -20.63 -19.07 1.50
N CYS A 64 -19.38 -19.42 1.26
CA CYS A 64 -18.67 -20.43 2.04
C CYS A 64 -18.15 -19.85 3.36
N LYS A 65 -18.76 -20.24 4.48
CA LYS A 65 -18.44 -19.69 5.81
C LYS A 65 -18.22 -20.80 6.83
N GLY A 66 -17.31 -20.58 7.77
CA GLY A 66 -17.06 -21.47 8.89
C GLY A 66 -16.41 -20.74 10.06
N PRO A 67 -16.32 -21.37 11.25
CA PRO A 67 -15.55 -20.83 12.37
C PRO A 67 -14.07 -20.67 12.04
N GLU A 68 -13.48 -19.62 12.60
CA GLU A 68 -12.05 -19.37 12.56
C GLU A 68 -11.29 -20.33 13.48
N ARG A 69 -10.14 -20.80 13.01
CA ARG A 69 -9.18 -21.60 13.75
C ARG A 69 -8.50 -20.72 14.80
N VAL A 70 -8.53 -21.17 16.05
CA VAL A 70 -7.73 -20.56 17.12
C VAL A 70 -6.29 -21.07 17.02
N CYS A 71 -5.34 -20.13 16.99
CA CYS A 71 -3.91 -20.41 17.05
C CYS A 71 -3.37 -19.98 18.43
N ASP A 72 -2.55 -20.84 19.03
CA ASP A 72 -1.89 -20.60 20.32
C ASP A 72 -0.60 -21.46 20.34
N ASP A 73 0.56 -20.82 20.26
CA ASP A 73 1.87 -21.50 20.33
C ASP A 73 2.38 -21.64 21.77
N GLY A 74 1.66 -21.08 22.74
CA GLY A 74 2.00 -21.09 24.16
C GLY A 74 3.14 -20.14 24.55
N ASN A 75 3.55 -19.21 23.68
CA ASN A 75 4.61 -18.23 23.92
C ASN A 75 4.02 -16.82 24.06
N ALA A 76 4.13 -16.24 25.25
CA ALA A 76 3.62 -14.91 25.56
C ALA A 76 4.39 -13.75 24.87
N CYS A 77 5.47 -14.08 24.15
CA CYS A 77 6.29 -13.13 23.39
C CYS A 77 6.01 -13.16 21.89
N THR A 78 5.02 -13.93 21.47
CA THR A 78 4.53 -13.98 20.11
C THR A 78 3.08 -13.53 20.09
N THR A 79 2.66 -13.02 18.94
CA THR A 79 1.26 -12.95 18.59
C THR A 79 0.97 -14.15 17.70
N ASP A 80 0.01 -14.97 18.11
CA ASP A 80 -0.45 -16.11 17.32
C ASP A 80 -1.50 -15.67 16.32
N VAL A 81 -1.20 -15.92 15.05
CA VAL A 81 -1.98 -15.45 13.92
C VAL A 81 -2.32 -16.63 13.05
N CYS A 82 -3.59 -16.74 12.69
CA CYS A 82 -3.94 -17.64 11.61
C CYS A 82 -3.75 -16.93 10.27
N ASN A 83 -2.69 -17.29 9.55
CA ASN A 83 -2.47 -16.86 8.19
C ASN A 83 -3.42 -17.62 7.24
N PRO A 84 -4.24 -16.93 6.42
CA PRO A 84 -5.19 -17.56 5.52
C PRO A 84 -4.61 -18.59 4.54
N LEU A 85 -3.32 -18.51 4.21
CA LEU A 85 -2.63 -19.44 3.31
C LEU A 85 -1.84 -20.51 4.08
N ASP A 86 -1.13 -20.10 5.13
CA ASP A 86 -0.18 -20.96 5.84
C ASP A 86 -0.78 -21.66 7.07
N GLY A 87 -1.97 -21.23 7.53
CA GLY A 87 -2.58 -21.68 8.77
C GLY A 87 -1.96 -21.00 9.99
N CYS A 88 -1.83 -21.73 11.11
CA CYS A 88 -1.31 -21.13 12.34
C CYS A 88 0.17 -20.79 12.22
N THR A 89 0.46 -19.52 12.48
CA THR A 89 1.81 -18.94 12.52
C THR A 89 1.94 -18.09 13.79
N SER A 90 3.18 -17.85 14.22
CA SER A 90 3.48 -16.98 15.35
C SER A 90 4.46 -15.89 14.88
N VAL A 91 4.16 -14.63 15.12
CA VAL A 91 5.08 -13.51 14.85
C VAL A 91 5.58 -12.91 16.17
N PRO A 92 6.78 -12.30 16.22
CA PRO A 92 7.22 -11.59 17.43
C PRO A 92 6.18 -10.56 17.87
N ALA A 93 5.81 -10.58 19.15
CA ALA A 93 4.92 -9.57 19.71
C ALA A 93 5.60 -8.18 19.70
N PRO A 94 4.82 -7.09 19.77
CA PRO A 94 5.38 -5.75 19.92
C PRO A 94 6.40 -5.69 21.07
N PRO A 95 7.49 -4.89 20.94
CA PRO A 95 8.50 -4.78 21.98
C PRO A 95 7.87 -4.43 23.33
N CYS A 96 8.27 -5.15 24.39
CA CYS A 96 7.74 -4.89 25.71
C CYS A 96 8.01 -3.45 26.16
N PRO A 97 7.01 -2.75 26.73
CA PRO A 97 7.21 -1.38 27.17
C PRO A 97 8.15 -1.33 28.37
N GLY A 98 9.07 -0.37 28.34
CA GLY A 98 9.88 0.02 29.50
C GLY A 98 9.16 1.03 30.41
N ASP A 99 9.86 1.54 31.41
CA ASP A 99 9.37 2.62 32.29
C ASP A 99 9.57 4.04 31.71
N GLY A 100 10.06 4.13 30.48
CA GLY A 100 10.45 5.38 29.83
C GLY A 100 11.69 6.03 30.41
N LYS A 101 12.44 5.35 31.30
CA LYS A 101 13.65 5.83 31.96
C LYS A 101 14.78 4.81 31.83
N CYS A 102 14.92 3.92 32.81
CA CYS A 102 16.07 3.02 32.95
C CYS A 102 15.67 1.57 33.20
N GLN A 103 14.40 1.25 32.96
CA GLN A 103 13.92 -0.11 32.81
C GLN A 103 13.43 -0.28 31.38
N VAL A 104 14.06 -1.18 30.63
CA VAL A 104 13.59 -1.62 29.31
C VAL A 104 12.67 -2.82 29.48
N GLY A 105 11.67 -2.96 28.61
CA GLY A 105 10.87 -4.16 28.60
C GLY A 105 11.66 -5.33 28.03
N ALA A 106 11.58 -6.48 28.69
CA ALA A 106 12.14 -7.74 28.24
C ALA A 106 11.02 -8.77 28.22
N CYS A 107 10.92 -9.55 27.16
CA CYS A 107 9.87 -10.55 27.06
C CYS A 107 10.35 -11.92 27.56
N ASP A 108 9.63 -12.49 28.52
CA ASP A 108 9.77 -13.88 28.96
C ASP A 108 8.71 -14.74 28.26
N PRO A 109 9.07 -15.81 27.52
CA PRO A 109 8.11 -16.60 26.75
C PRO A 109 6.96 -17.22 27.55
N LYS A 110 7.07 -17.36 28.88
CA LYS A 110 6.03 -17.94 29.73
C LYS A 110 5.22 -16.90 30.47
N VAL A 111 5.84 -15.77 30.83
CA VAL A 111 5.24 -14.74 31.68
C VAL A 111 4.79 -13.52 30.88
N GLY A 112 5.35 -13.30 29.69
CA GLY A 112 5.15 -12.12 28.86
C GLY A 112 6.10 -11.00 29.25
N CYS A 113 5.63 -9.75 29.22
CA CYS A 113 6.49 -8.60 29.46
C CYS A 113 6.97 -8.48 30.92
N THR A 114 8.29 -8.37 31.06
CA THR A 114 9.03 -8.11 32.30
C THR A 114 9.91 -6.87 32.14
N LEU A 115 10.52 -6.39 33.21
CA LEU A 115 11.45 -5.26 33.17
C LEU A 115 12.89 -5.73 33.38
N ALA A 116 13.81 -5.19 32.59
CA ALA A 116 15.25 -5.34 32.75
C ALA A 116 15.91 -3.95 32.83
N LYS A 117 17.06 -3.87 33.49
CA LYS A 117 17.82 -2.62 33.56
C LYS A 117 18.29 -2.21 32.16
N ALA A 118 18.06 -0.95 31.80
CA ALA A 118 18.67 -0.36 30.61
C ALA A 118 20.22 -0.42 30.73
N PRO A 119 20.96 -0.55 29.62
CA PRO A 119 22.41 -0.45 29.64
C PRO A 119 22.90 0.84 30.30
N ASP A 120 24.01 0.75 31.03
CA ASP A 120 24.63 1.93 31.62
C ASP A 120 25.07 2.92 30.53
N GLY A 121 24.78 4.20 30.75
CA GLY A 121 25.02 5.27 29.77
C GLY A 121 23.86 5.55 28.82
N THR A 122 22.79 4.75 28.84
CA THR A 122 21.57 5.02 28.07
C THR A 122 20.91 6.32 28.51
N PHE A 123 20.57 7.22 27.58
CA PHE A 123 19.88 8.47 27.91
C PHE A 123 18.47 8.22 28.46
N CYS A 124 18.13 8.89 29.56
CA CYS A 124 16.87 8.70 30.30
C CYS A 124 16.17 10.02 30.66
N GLY A 125 16.68 11.16 30.19
CA GLY A 125 16.13 12.49 30.48
C GLY A 125 16.38 13.50 29.36
N PRO A 126 15.94 14.76 29.55
CA PRO A 126 16.07 15.80 28.54
C PRO A 126 17.51 16.29 28.35
N GLU A 127 18.38 16.12 29.34
CA GLU A 127 19.77 16.59 29.28
C GLU A 127 20.65 15.62 28.47
N ARG A 128 21.24 16.10 27.38
CA ARG A 128 22.01 15.29 26.40
C ARG A 128 23.32 15.94 25.96
N GLY A 129 23.92 16.73 26.84
CA GLY A 129 25.16 17.47 26.59
C GLY A 129 26.43 16.71 26.98
N CYS A 130 27.56 17.41 26.85
CA CYS A 130 28.87 16.95 27.32
C CYS A 130 29.32 17.57 28.64
N ASP A 131 28.56 18.54 29.18
CA ASP A 131 28.73 19.06 30.55
C ASP A 131 27.79 18.38 31.55
N ALA A 132 26.65 17.89 31.04
CA ALA A 132 25.68 17.15 31.78
C ALA A 132 24.92 16.22 30.80
N ALA A 133 24.62 15.01 31.26
CA ALA A 133 23.72 14.09 30.59
C ALA A 133 22.89 13.33 31.64
N ASP A 134 21.62 13.12 31.33
CA ASP A 134 20.75 12.23 32.10
C ASP A 134 20.92 10.81 31.57
N VAL A 135 21.63 9.97 32.31
CA VAL A 135 21.98 8.60 31.88
C VAL A 135 21.58 7.54 32.90
N CYS A 136 21.28 6.35 32.41
CA CYS A 136 21.02 5.18 33.23
C CYS A 136 22.31 4.68 33.86
N LEU A 137 22.26 4.43 35.17
CA LEU A 137 23.29 3.76 35.94
C LEU A 137 22.61 2.80 36.91
N ASP A 138 22.87 1.51 36.73
CA ASP A 138 22.28 0.41 37.50
C ASP A 138 20.73 0.44 37.52
N GLY A 139 20.12 0.82 36.40
CA GLY A 139 18.66 0.91 36.26
C GLY A 139 18.02 2.14 36.90
N THR A 140 18.82 3.13 37.33
CA THR A 140 18.35 4.43 37.84
C THR A 140 18.81 5.56 36.93
N CYS A 141 17.92 6.51 36.65
CA CYS A 141 18.26 7.69 35.86
C CYS A 141 19.04 8.69 36.72
N GLN A 142 20.26 9.04 36.31
CA GLN A 142 21.15 9.91 37.08
C GLN A 142 21.81 10.95 36.16
N ARG A 143 21.84 12.20 36.62
CA ARG A 143 22.60 13.26 35.94
C ARG A 143 24.08 13.11 36.22
N ARG A 144 24.90 13.12 35.17
CA ARG A 144 26.36 13.01 35.24
C ARG A 144 27.03 13.96 34.28
N ASP A 145 28.26 14.35 34.61
CA ASP A 145 29.21 14.97 33.69
C ASP A 145 29.84 13.84 32.83
N PRO A 146 29.54 13.75 31.53
CA PRO A 146 30.03 12.66 30.71
C PRO A 146 31.54 12.77 30.46
N PRO A 147 32.29 11.65 30.48
CA PRO A 147 33.70 11.68 30.13
C PRO A 147 33.91 11.99 28.64
N ASP A 148 35.13 12.43 28.29
CA ASP A 148 35.57 12.47 26.90
C ASP A 148 35.29 11.12 26.19
N ASN A 149 34.95 11.20 24.91
CA ASN A 149 34.54 10.06 24.07
C ASN A 149 33.18 9.42 24.43
N PHE A 150 32.42 10.01 25.37
CA PHE A 150 31.01 9.68 25.55
C PHE A 150 30.19 10.05 24.30
N THR A 151 29.18 9.25 23.96
CA THR A 151 28.36 9.48 22.76
C THR A 151 27.29 10.53 23.04
N CYS A 152 27.48 11.75 22.54
CA CYS A 152 26.58 12.89 22.74
C CYS A 152 25.59 13.10 21.59
N ALA A 153 25.84 12.51 20.43
CA ALA A 153 24.91 12.51 19.31
C ALA A 153 24.91 11.14 18.63
N PRO A 154 23.75 10.68 18.13
CA PRO A 154 23.67 9.38 17.48
C PRO A 154 24.39 9.39 16.13
N ALA A 155 24.71 8.19 15.64
CA ALA A 155 25.13 8.01 14.25
C ALA A 155 23.91 8.17 13.33
N SER A 156 24.14 8.66 12.12
CA SER A 156 23.16 8.69 11.04
C SER A 156 23.71 7.93 9.83
N PRO A 157 22.89 7.68 8.79
CA PRO A 157 23.36 7.05 7.55
C PRO A 157 24.57 7.73 6.89
N CYS A 158 24.71 9.04 7.10
CA CYS A 158 25.74 9.87 6.47
C CYS A 158 26.78 10.42 7.46
N GLN A 159 26.66 10.16 8.76
CA GLN A 159 27.51 10.81 9.76
C GLN A 159 27.78 9.87 10.93
N GLY A 160 29.06 9.76 11.32
CA GLY A 160 29.42 9.02 12.53
C GLY A 160 28.85 9.65 13.81
N PRO A 161 28.84 8.90 14.93
CA PRO A 161 28.32 9.39 16.19
C PRO A 161 29.13 10.58 16.71
N GLY A 162 28.46 11.50 17.41
CA GLY A 162 29.13 12.60 18.11
C GLY A 162 29.81 12.12 19.38
N LYS A 163 31.00 12.66 19.66
CA LYS A 163 31.81 12.30 20.82
C LYS A 163 32.17 13.54 21.64
N CYS A 164 32.02 13.44 22.96
CA CYS A 164 32.40 14.53 23.86
C CYS A 164 33.90 14.77 23.86
N LYS A 165 34.29 16.04 23.84
CA LYS A 165 35.66 16.52 24.07
C LYS A 165 35.57 17.81 24.87
N GLY A 166 35.74 17.68 26.18
CA GLY A 166 35.22 18.65 27.15
C GLY A 166 33.73 18.88 26.90
N SER A 167 33.30 20.14 27.01
CA SER A 167 31.91 20.58 26.82
C SER A 167 31.37 20.46 25.39
N VAL A 168 32.21 20.12 24.41
CA VAL A 168 31.83 20.12 22.99
C VAL A 168 31.49 18.72 22.51
N CYS A 169 30.31 18.56 21.89
CA CYS A 169 29.97 17.37 21.12
C CYS A 169 30.60 17.45 19.72
N GLU A 170 31.81 16.92 19.55
CA GLU A 170 32.48 16.88 18.24
C GLU A 170 31.83 15.81 17.36
N ARG A 171 31.32 16.19 16.19
CA ARG A 171 30.79 15.27 15.18
C ARG A 171 31.67 15.30 13.92
N PRO A 172 31.92 14.14 13.27
CA PRO A 172 32.55 14.14 11.95
C PRO A 172 31.65 14.84 10.93
N ALA A 173 32.21 15.36 9.84
CA ALA A 173 31.39 15.93 8.76
C ALA A 173 30.48 14.85 8.13
N ALA A 174 29.27 15.25 7.72
CA ALA A 174 28.38 14.37 6.98
C ALA A 174 28.95 14.07 5.59
N THR A 175 28.88 12.81 5.16
CA THR A 175 29.25 12.34 3.82
C THR A 175 27.99 12.08 3.01
N ALA A 176 27.98 12.46 1.74
CA ALA A 176 26.83 12.20 0.89
C ALA A 176 26.55 10.70 0.74
N LEU A 177 25.29 10.32 0.78
CA LEU A 177 24.83 8.97 0.45
C LEU A 177 25.14 8.70 -1.02
N THR A 178 25.74 7.54 -1.28
CA THR A 178 26.09 7.09 -2.64
C THR A 178 25.27 5.86 -2.98
N PRO A 179 24.71 5.79 -4.20
CA PRO A 179 23.97 4.61 -4.59
C PRO A 179 24.94 3.46 -4.85
N ASP A 180 24.57 2.24 -4.44
CA ASP A 180 25.31 1.02 -4.77
C ASP A 180 24.83 0.39 -6.08
N TRP A 181 23.66 0.83 -6.56
CA TRP A 181 23.08 0.44 -7.83
C TRP A 181 22.33 1.61 -8.49
N THR A 182 22.39 1.69 -9.81
CA THR A 182 21.67 2.68 -10.61
C THR A 182 21.20 2.05 -11.91
N TYR A 183 19.96 2.31 -12.28
CA TYR A 183 19.37 1.97 -13.57
C TYR A 183 18.82 3.21 -14.23
N ASP A 184 19.28 3.51 -15.44
CA ASP A 184 18.81 4.65 -16.23
C ASP A 184 17.93 4.12 -17.37
N ALA A 185 16.61 4.30 -17.27
CA ALA A 185 15.69 3.80 -18.28
C ALA A 185 15.88 4.51 -19.63
N ALA A 186 16.25 5.79 -19.63
CA ALA A 186 16.50 6.53 -20.88
C ALA A 186 17.71 5.96 -21.63
N SER A 187 18.80 5.68 -20.92
CA SER A 187 20.00 5.05 -21.49
C SER A 187 19.72 3.64 -22.06
N ASN A 188 18.70 2.94 -21.54
CA ASN A 188 18.28 1.62 -22.01
C ASN A 188 17.14 1.67 -23.04
N GLY A 189 16.63 2.86 -23.39
CA GLY A 189 15.51 3.00 -24.34
C GLY A 189 14.17 2.50 -23.80
N GLU A 190 13.98 2.53 -22.48
CA GLU A 190 12.79 2.00 -21.81
C GLU A 190 11.92 3.10 -21.23
N ALA A 191 10.63 2.81 -21.11
CA ALA A 191 9.61 3.69 -20.53
C ALA A 191 9.15 3.15 -19.17
N LEU A 192 10.05 3.17 -18.19
CA LEU A 192 9.81 2.73 -16.82
C LEU A 192 9.44 3.93 -15.95
N HIS A 193 8.35 3.80 -15.21
CA HIS A 193 7.72 4.89 -14.46
C HIS A 193 7.46 4.59 -13.00
N ASP A 194 7.70 3.37 -12.56
CA ASP A 194 7.31 2.92 -11.23
C ASP A 194 8.27 1.83 -10.72
N LEU A 195 8.31 1.61 -9.41
CA LEU A 195 9.18 0.63 -8.76
C LEU A 195 8.54 0.00 -7.53
N LEU A 196 8.82 -1.28 -7.33
CA LEU A 196 8.45 -2.02 -6.13
C LEU A 196 9.71 -2.57 -5.47
N VAL A 197 9.73 -2.61 -4.14
CA VAL A 197 10.79 -3.25 -3.38
C VAL A 197 10.20 -4.42 -2.61
N GLY A 198 10.62 -5.63 -2.94
CA GLY A 198 10.15 -6.83 -2.27
C GLY A 198 10.65 -6.93 -0.83
N PRO A 199 10.05 -7.83 -0.01
CA PRO A 199 10.44 -8.04 1.39
C PRO A 199 11.90 -8.49 1.59
N THR A 200 12.54 -8.95 0.52
CA THR A 200 13.95 -9.37 0.45
C THR A 200 14.88 -8.27 -0.08
N GLY A 201 14.35 -7.10 -0.44
CA GLY A 201 15.12 -5.96 -0.98
C GLY A 201 15.40 -6.03 -2.49
N ASP A 202 14.80 -6.99 -3.19
CA ASP A 202 14.79 -7.05 -4.65
C ASP A 202 13.95 -5.92 -5.22
N VAL A 203 14.40 -5.37 -6.34
CA VAL A 203 13.79 -4.21 -6.97
C VAL A 203 13.08 -4.64 -8.23
N THR A 204 11.79 -4.42 -8.34
CA THR A 204 11.03 -4.61 -9.58
C THR A 204 10.75 -3.26 -10.21
N LEU A 205 11.13 -3.06 -11.47
CA LEU A 205 10.82 -1.84 -12.21
C LEU A 205 9.65 -2.07 -13.16
N VAL A 206 8.71 -1.13 -13.19
CA VAL A 206 7.46 -1.26 -13.93
C VAL A 206 7.35 -0.12 -14.93
N GLY A 207 6.87 -0.46 -16.13
CA GLY A 207 6.63 0.50 -17.20
C GLY A 207 5.20 0.43 -17.70
N PHE A 208 4.83 1.38 -18.55
CA PHE A 208 3.46 1.49 -19.05
C PHE A 208 3.27 0.58 -20.27
N PHE A 209 2.58 -0.54 -20.10
CA PHE A 209 2.33 -1.57 -21.12
C PHE A 209 3.60 -2.26 -21.64
N VAL A 210 4.59 -2.41 -20.77
CA VAL A 210 5.83 -3.15 -21.05
C VAL A 210 6.05 -4.22 -19.99
N PRO A 211 6.79 -5.31 -20.31
CA PRO A 211 7.11 -6.31 -19.31
C PRO A 211 7.96 -5.72 -18.18
N ALA A 212 7.55 -5.97 -16.94
CA ALA A 212 8.29 -5.53 -15.76
C ALA A 212 9.68 -6.17 -15.71
N LEU A 213 10.67 -5.42 -15.20
CA LEU A 213 12.02 -5.91 -14.94
C LEU A 213 12.11 -6.32 -13.47
N LEU A 214 12.10 -7.62 -13.22
CA LEU A 214 12.13 -8.24 -11.90
C LEU A 214 13.57 -8.36 -11.42
N ASP A 215 13.78 -8.17 -10.11
CA ASP A 215 15.10 -8.18 -9.47
C ASP A 215 16.16 -7.37 -10.23
N ALA A 216 15.78 -6.16 -10.64
CA ALA A 216 16.58 -5.24 -11.44
C ALA A 216 17.93 -4.86 -10.79
N ALA A 217 17.96 -4.86 -9.45
CA ALA A 217 19.17 -4.61 -8.65
C ALA A 217 19.98 -5.88 -8.33
N GLY A 218 19.48 -7.05 -8.71
CA GLY A 218 20.11 -8.34 -8.51
C GLY A 218 21.16 -8.70 -9.57
N PRO A 219 21.87 -9.82 -9.37
CA PRO A 219 22.91 -10.27 -10.30
C PRO A 219 22.33 -10.80 -11.63
N VAL A 220 21.07 -11.24 -11.64
CA VAL A 220 20.39 -11.78 -12.82
C VAL A 220 18.97 -11.22 -12.92
N PRO A 221 18.81 -9.98 -13.43
CA PRO A 221 17.48 -9.42 -13.67
C PRO A 221 16.68 -10.26 -14.67
N VAL A 222 15.37 -10.38 -14.44
CA VAL A 222 14.46 -11.18 -15.25
C VAL A 222 13.35 -10.31 -15.79
N ARG A 223 13.03 -10.40 -17.08
CA ARG A 223 11.83 -9.76 -17.61
C ARG A 223 10.63 -10.67 -17.44
N ALA A 224 9.50 -10.10 -17.01
CA ALA A 224 8.23 -10.78 -17.06
C ALA A 224 7.92 -11.28 -18.49
N SER A 225 7.26 -12.42 -18.60
CA SER A 225 6.83 -12.95 -19.91
C SER A 225 5.57 -12.26 -20.43
N THR A 226 4.83 -11.58 -19.56
CA THR A 226 3.65 -10.78 -19.90
C THR A 226 3.96 -9.30 -19.71
N SER A 227 3.31 -8.45 -20.50
CA SER A 227 3.39 -7.01 -20.27
C SER A 227 2.58 -6.64 -19.02
N GLY A 228 2.98 -5.54 -18.42
CA GLY A 228 2.27 -4.92 -17.31
C GLY A 228 1.97 -3.47 -17.62
N ARG A 229 0.81 -2.95 -17.21
CA ARG A 229 0.61 -1.51 -17.03
C ARG A 229 1.09 -1.07 -15.65
N ARG A 230 0.94 -1.95 -14.68
CA ARG A 230 1.18 -1.75 -13.24
C ARG A 230 1.48 -3.12 -12.63
N CYS A 231 2.24 -3.12 -11.55
CA CYS A 231 2.40 -4.30 -10.72
C CYS A 231 2.19 -3.91 -9.26
N MET A 232 1.88 -4.88 -8.42
CA MET A 232 1.83 -4.71 -6.98
C MET A 232 2.34 -5.92 -6.24
N LEU A 233 2.76 -5.70 -5.00
CA LEU A 233 3.00 -6.79 -4.07
C LEU A 233 1.67 -7.24 -3.47
N TRP A 234 1.56 -8.55 -3.27
CA TRP A 234 0.51 -9.17 -2.51
C TRP A 234 1.15 -10.18 -1.57
N ASN A 235 1.53 -9.65 -0.42
CA ASN A 235 2.51 -10.24 0.45
C ASN A 235 3.89 -10.36 -0.24
N ASP A 236 4.41 -11.58 -0.37
CA ASP A 236 5.64 -11.90 -1.09
C ASP A 236 5.41 -12.19 -2.59
N ARG A 237 4.16 -12.14 -3.06
CA ARG A 237 3.79 -12.42 -4.44
C ARG A 237 3.74 -11.15 -5.26
N LEU A 238 4.09 -11.25 -6.53
CA LEU A 238 4.03 -10.13 -7.48
C LEU A 238 2.83 -10.30 -8.39
N LEU A 239 1.88 -9.38 -8.33
CA LEU A 239 0.79 -9.26 -9.30
C LEU A 239 1.19 -8.24 -10.35
N CYS A 240 0.97 -8.55 -11.63
CA CYS A 240 1.10 -7.59 -12.70
C CYS A 240 -0.18 -7.58 -13.56
N MET A 241 -0.59 -6.38 -13.93
CA MET A 241 -1.82 -6.08 -14.65
C MET A 241 -1.54 -5.97 -16.13
N ASP A 242 -2.15 -6.77 -17.00
CA ASP A 242 -1.80 -6.80 -18.44
C ASP A 242 -2.56 -5.74 -19.29
N LEU A 243 -2.18 -5.71 -20.57
CA LEU A 243 -2.54 -4.87 -21.70
C LEU A 243 -4.05 -4.65 -21.92
N PRO A 244 -4.43 -3.60 -22.68
CA PRO A 244 -5.82 -3.33 -23.05
C PRO A 244 -6.48 -4.54 -23.73
N LEU A 245 -7.79 -4.70 -23.52
CA LEU A 245 -8.74 -5.58 -24.25
C LEU A 245 -9.04 -6.94 -23.63
N SER A 246 -8.31 -7.42 -22.62
CA SER A 246 -8.57 -8.74 -22.01
C SER A 246 -9.09 -8.68 -20.58
N GLY A 247 -8.89 -7.58 -19.85
CA GLY A 247 -9.28 -7.53 -18.43
C GLY A 247 -8.57 -8.62 -17.61
N GLN A 248 -7.26 -8.75 -17.79
CA GLN A 248 -6.46 -9.77 -17.13
C GLN A 248 -5.67 -9.25 -15.93
N VAL A 249 -5.48 -10.14 -14.96
CA VAL A 249 -4.50 -9.99 -13.87
C VAL A 249 -3.73 -11.28 -13.72
N SER A 250 -2.40 -11.15 -13.64
CA SER A 250 -1.51 -12.30 -13.52
C SER A 250 -0.66 -12.20 -12.28
N LEU A 251 -0.56 -13.31 -11.56
CA LEU A 251 0.43 -13.47 -10.50
C LEU A 251 1.69 -14.06 -11.10
N LEU A 252 2.80 -13.33 -11.00
CA LEU A 252 4.07 -13.72 -11.58
C LEU A 252 4.93 -14.48 -10.57
N ASP A 253 5.63 -15.48 -11.07
CA ASP A 253 6.77 -16.06 -10.39
C ASP A 253 7.96 -15.09 -10.48
N ARG A 254 8.44 -14.62 -9.33
CA ARG A 254 9.48 -13.58 -9.27
C ARG A 254 10.85 -14.04 -9.75
N VAL A 255 11.09 -15.35 -9.84
CA VAL A 255 12.37 -15.92 -10.30
C VAL A 255 12.38 -16.12 -11.80
N THR A 256 11.26 -16.56 -12.38
CA THR A 256 11.18 -16.91 -13.80
C THR A 256 10.50 -15.83 -14.65
N GLY A 257 9.74 -14.92 -14.04
CA GLY A 257 8.93 -13.92 -14.73
C GLY A 257 7.67 -14.47 -15.39
N ALA A 258 7.39 -15.77 -15.26
CA ALA A 258 6.22 -16.41 -15.85
C ALA A 258 4.98 -16.31 -14.94
N PRO A 259 3.75 -16.22 -15.49
CA PRO A 259 2.53 -16.33 -14.70
C PRO A 259 2.44 -17.68 -13.99
N ARG A 260 2.20 -17.65 -12.68
CA ARG A 260 1.72 -18.82 -11.93
C ARG A 260 0.25 -19.07 -12.19
N TRP A 261 -0.52 -18.00 -12.34
CA TRP A 261 -1.90 -18.02 -12.79
C TRP A 261 -2.25 -16.68 -13.46
N THR A 262 -3.29 -16.71 -14.29
CA THR A 262 -3.89 -15.53 -14.92
C THR A 262 -5.39 -15.63 -14.78
N PHE A 263 -6.01 -14.61 -14.19
CA PHE A 263 -7.46 -14.42 -14.22
C PHE A 263 -7.82 -13.53 -15.42
N ASP A 264 -8.91 -13.87 -16.11
CA ASP A 264 -9.43 -13.14 -17.26
C ASP A 264 -10.94 -12.92 -17.09
N LEU A 265 -11.35 -11.65 -16.95
CA LEU A 265 -12.77 -11.32 -16.74
C LEU A 265 -13.64 -11.74 -17.93
N THR A 266 -13.15 -11.60 -19.16
CA THR A 266 -13.92 -11.91 -20.38
C THR A 266 -14.21 -13.41 -20.49
N THR A 267 -13.29 -14.24 -19.99
CA THR A 267 -13.46 -15.70 -19.97
C THR A 267 -14.29 -16.14 -18.75
N ALA A 268 -14.04 -15.54 -17.58
CA ALA A 268 -14.72 -15.92 -16.34
C ALA A 268 -16.19 -15.44 -16.29
N ARG A 269 -16.49 -14.27 -16.87
CA ARG A 269 -17.83 -13.65 -16.89
C ARG A 269 -18.17 -13.11 -18.28
N PRO A 270 -18.41 -13.99 -19.26
CA PRO A 270 -18.77 -13.58 -20.62
C PRO A 270 -20.08 -12.78 -20.65
N ASP A 271 -20.97 -12.96 -19.66
CA ASP A 271 -22.20 -12.21 -19.46
C ASP A 271 -21.95 -10.74 -19.09
N PHE A 272 -20.86 -10.44 -18.37
CA PHE A 272 -20.45 -9.06 -18.06
C PHE A 272 -19.87 -8.39 -19.29
N THR A 273 -19.11 -9.14 -20.09
CA THR A 273 -18.34 -8.59 -21.20
C THR A 273 -19.07 -8.60 -22.53
N GLN A 274 -20.30 -9.13 -22.56
CA GLN A 274 -21.10 -9.19 -23.78
C GLN A 274 -21.34 -7.79 -24.37
N GLY A 275 -20.81 -7.57 -25.58
CA GLY A 275 -20.96 -6.31 -26.30
C GLY A 275 -19.96 -5.21 -25.90
N LEU A 276 -19.12 -5.42 -24.88
CA LEU A 276 -18.07 -4.46 -24.52
C LEU A 276 -17.00 -4.40 -25.61
N THR A 277 -16.46 -3.21 -25.86
CA THR A 277 -15.41 -3.03 -26.89
C THR A 277 -14.01 -3.08 -26.33
N THR A 278 -13.83 -2.76 -25.05
CA THR A 278 -12.54 -2.85 -24.35
C THR A 278 -12.79 -2.99 -22.86
N VAL A 279 -12.02 -3.88 -22.22
CA VAL A 279 -11.97 -4.06 -20.76
C VAL A 279 -10.54 -3.79 -20.30
N PHE A 280 -10.40 -2.98 -19.26
CA PHE A 280 -9.16 -2.62 -18.59
C PHE A 280 -9.26 -3.00 -17.13
N MET A 281 -8.14 -3.40 -16.54
CA MET A 281 -8.03 -3.38 -15.09
C MET A 281 -7.75 -1.94 -14.63
N ALA A 282 -8.67 -1.35 -13.88
CA ALA A 282 -8.59 0.02 -13.40
C ALA A 282 -7.79 0.13 -12.10
N ARG A 283 -8.10 -0.70 -11.10
CA ARG A 283 -7.44 -0.72 -9.78
C ARG A 283 -7.33 -2.15 -9.26
N LEU A 284 -6.28 -2.40 -8.50
CA LEU A 284 -6.16 -3.58 -7.64
C LEU A 284 -6.11 -3.11 -6.19
N GLY A 285 -6.69 -3.89 -5.28
CA GLY A 285 -6.58 -3.67 -3.84
C GLY A 285 -6.34 -5.00 -3.16
N VAL A 286 -5.16 -5.18 -2.54
CA VAL A 286 -4.93 -6.32 -1.66
C VAL A 286 -5.83 -6.14 -0.45
N MET A 287 -6.79 -7.04 -0.25
CA MET A 287 -7.75 -6.95 0.85
C MET A 287 -7.22 -7.71 2.06
N GLN A 288 -6.71 -8.91 1.84
CA GLN A 288 -6.15 -9.84 2.83
C GLN A 288 -5.09 -10.72 2.17
N PRO A 289 -4.30 -11.50 2.91
CA PRO A 289 -3.38 -12.48 2.32
C PRO A 289 -4.01 -13.44 1.31
N ASP A 290 -5.31 -13.70 1.40
CA ASP A 290 -6.07 -14.59 0.52
C ASP A 290 -7.21 -13.90 -0.24
N ARG A 291 -7.36 -12.57 -0.15
CA ARG A 291 -8.34 -11.80 -0.93
C ARG A 291 -7.71 -10.63 -1.68
N LEU A 292 -8.05 -10.51 -2.97
CA LEU A 292 -7.64 -9.43 -3.85
C LEU A 292 -8.86 -8.83 -4.56
N ALA A 293 -9.09 -7.54 -4.37
CA ALA A 293 -10.06 -6.78 -5.15
C ALA A 293 -9.45 -6.39 -6.50
N ALA A 294 -10.15 -6.74 -7.58
CA ALA A 294 -9.86 -6.37 -8.94
C ALA A 294 -11.01 -5.54 -9.51
N LEU A 295 -10.77 -4.24 -9.67
CA LEU A 295 -11.73 -3.32 -10.27
C LEU A 295 -11.42 -3.17 -11.76
N PHE A 296 -12.35 -3.62 -12.58
CA PHE A 296 -12.29 -3.46 -14.03
C PHE A 296 -13.11 -2.26 -14.49
N GLU A 297 -12.63 -1.61 -15.53
CA GLU A 297 -13.29 -0.54 -16.26
C GLU A 297 -13.48 -0.98 -17.70
N ALA A 298 -14.63 -0.70 -18.29
CA ALA A 298 -14.91 -1.04 -19.66
C ALA A 298 -15.66 0.03 -20.44
N TYR A 299 -15.52 -0.05 -21.75
CA TYR A 299 -16.19 0.84 -22.70
C TYR A 299 -17.54 0.22 -23.12
N PRO A 300 -18.65 0.96 -23.00
CA PRO A 300 -19.96 0.45 -23.40
C PRO A 300 -20.02 0.04 -24.87
N ALA A 301 -20.93 -0.89 -25.17
CA ALA A 301 -21.15 -1.38 -26.53
C ALA A 301 -21.42 -0.25 -27.54
N GLY A 302 -20.79 -0.34 -28.72
CA GLY A 302 -20.97 0.63 -29.80
C GLY A 302 -20.28 1.99 -29.60
N THR A 303 -19.48 2.14 -28.54
CA THR A 303 -18.70 3.37 -28.29
C THR A 303 -17.27 3.27 -28.82
N SER A 304 -16.66 4.42 -29.13
CA SER A 304 -15.23 4.49 -29.55
C SER A 304 -14.30 4.52 -28.33
N ARG A 305 -12.99 4.31 -28.56
CA ARG A 305 -11.96 4.39 -27.49
C ARG A 305 -11.85 5.75 -26.80
N ASN A 306 -12.41 6.81 -27.39
CA ASN A 306 -12.41 8.17 -26.83
C ASN A 306 -13.69 8.48 -26.03
N THR A 307 -14.56 7.49 -25.81
CA THR A 307 -15.76 7.66 -25.00
C THR A 307 -15.42 8.13 -23.59
N LEU A 308 -16.32 8.85 -22.94
CA LEU A 308 -16.27 9.18 -21.51
C LEU A 308 -17.25 8.32 -20.69
N CYS A 309 -18.12 7.55 -21.34
CA CYS A 309 -18.99 6.61 -20.64
C CYS A 309 -18.16 5.39 -20.18
N ARG A 310 -18.42 4.88 -18.97
CA ARG A 310 -17.74 3.71 -18.41
C ARG A 310 -18.72 2.74 -17.78
N GLN A 311 -18.32 1.48 -17.73
CA GLN A 311 -18.92 0.45 -16.89
C GLN A 311 -17.83 -0.12 -16.00
N TYR A 312 -18.18 -0.44 -14.76
CA TYR A 312 -17.22 -0.97 -13.80
C TYR A 312 -17.66 -2.32 -13.28
N PHE A 313 -16.69 -3.19 -13.04
CA PHE A 313 -16.92 -4.51 -12.47
C PHE A 313 -15.94 -4.71 -11.32
N LEU A 314 -16.46 -5.01 -10.13
CA LEU A 314 -15.64 -5.40 -8.99
C LEU A 314 -15.64 -6.91 -8.91
N VAL A 315 -14.44 -7.49 -8.96
CA VAL A 315 -14.19 -8.92 -8.78
C VAL A 315 -13.32 -9.10 -7.56
N VAL A 316 -13.66 -10.04 -6.69
CA VAL A 316 -12.76 -10.49 -5.62
C VAL A 316 -12.16 -11.82 -6.04
N LEU A 317 -10.84 -11.92 -5.98
CA LEU A 317 -10.06 -13.12 -6.28
C LEU A 317 -9.45 -13.69 -5.00
N ASP A 318 -9.32 -15.00 -4.95
CA ASP A 318 -8.51 -15.69 -3.97
C ASP A 318 -7.02 -15.71 -4.35
N ALA A 319 -6.18 -16.20 -3.44
CA ALA A 319 -4.73 -16.32 -3.62
C ALA A 319 -4.26 -17.14 -4.82
N PHE A 320 -5.14 -17.99 -5.36
CA PHE A 320 -4.88 -18.93 -6.44
C PHE A 320 -5.50 -18.46 -7.77
N GLY A 321 -6.09 -17.25 -7.81
CA GLY A 321 -6.75 -16.69 -8.97
C GLY A 321 -8.17 -17.20 -9.18
N GLY A 322 -8.72 -17.94 -8.21
CA GLY A 322 -10.13 -18.33 -8.17
C GLY A 322 -11.00 -17.12 -7.85
N MET A 323 -12.20 -17.06 -8.44
CA MET A 323 -13.11 -15.95 -8.20
C MET A 323 -13.97 -16.23 -6.97
N VAL A 324 -13.99 -15.28 -6.04
CA VAL A 324 -14.80 -15.30 -4.82
C VAL A 324 -16.13 -14.61 -5.05
N SER A 325 -16.11 -13.47 -5.75
CA SER A 325 -17.31 -12.76 -6.17
C SER A 325 -17.05 -11.90 -7.40
N ALA A 326 -18.11 -11.56 -8.12
CA ALA A 326 -18.05 -10.62 -9.23
C ALA A 326 -19.39 -9.89 -9.40
N GLN A 327 -19.34 -8.57 -9.56
CA GLN A 327 -20.52 -7.73 -9.74
C GLN A 327 -20.25 -6.57 -10.70
N ALA A 328 -21.26 -6.18 -11.46
CA ALA A 328 -21.29 -4.90 -12.16
C ALA A 328 -21.70 -3.79 -11.19
N LEU A 329 -20.90 -2.72 -11.10
CA LEU A 329 -21.21 -1.58 -10.24
C LEU A 329 -22.26 -0.68 -10.91
N GLN A 330 -23.28 -0.31 -10.14
CA GLN A 330 -24.37 0.54 -10.60
C GLN A 330 -24.59 1.69 -9.62
N ASP A 331 -24.42 2.93 -10.10
CA ASP A 331 -24.77 4.15 -9.39
C ASP A 331 -25.06 5.25 -10.45
N PRO A 332 -25.99 6.18 -10.20
CA PRO A 332 -26.22 7.31 -11.10
C PRO A 332 -24.94 8.07 -11.49
N LEU A 333 -23.99 8.26 -10.56
CA LEU A 333 -22.72 8.95 -10.85
C LEU A 333 -21.80 8.12 -11.76
N LEU A 334 -21.86 6.79 -11.68
CA LEU A 334 -21.10 5.91 -12.59
C LEU A 334 -21.73 5.85 -13.99
N ALA A 335 -23.03 6.12 -14.10
CA ALA A 335 -23.76 6.14 -15.37
C ALA A 335 -23.56 7.46 -16.16
N GLU A 336 -22.99 8.49 -15.55
CA GLU A 336 -22.65 9.74 -16.24
C GLU A 336 -21.47 9.54 -17.21
N CYS A 337 -21.59 10.07 -18.42
CA CYS A 337 -20.53 10.01 -19.43
C CYS A 337 -19.51 11.14 -19.24
N ASN A 338 -18.91 11.20 -18.06
CA ASN A 338 -17.89 12.19 -17.66
C ASN A 338 -16.57 11.51 -17.21
N HIS A 339 -16.38 10.24 -17.57
CA HIS A 339 -15.29 9.38 -17.14
C HIS A 339 -15.14 9.37 -15.61
N PRO A 340 -16.09 8.72 -14.90
CA PRO A 340 -16.09 8.66 -13.45
C PRO A 340 -14.98 7.70 -12.97
N HIS A 341 -13.74 8.16 -13.00
CA HIS A 341 -12.52 7.37 -12.84
C HIS A 341 -12.32 6.94 -11.37
N PRO A 342 -11.88 5.69 -11.10
CA PRO A 342 -11.53 5.26 -9.75
C PRO A 342 -10.16 5.83 -9.34
N TYR A 343 -10.17 6.99 -8.69
CA TYR A 343 -8.97 7.72 -8.27
C TYR A 343 -8.30 7.16 -7.02
N GLY A 344 -9.00 6.37 -6.20
CA GLY A 344 -8.41 5.78 -5.01
C GLY A 344 -9.02 4.45 -4.66
N VAL A 345 -8.19 3.55 -4.13
CA VAL A 345 -8.58 2.27 -3.55
C VAL A 345 -7.78 2.04 -2.26
N ALA A 346 -8.44 1.52 -1.23
CA ALA A 346 -7.80 1.11 0.01
C ALA A 346 -8.61 -0.02 0.65
N SER A 347 -7.98 -0.84 1.48
CA SER A 347 -8.64 -1.86 2.30
C SER A 347 -8.29 -1.74 3.77
N ASP A 348 -9.22 -2.15 4.61
CA ASP A 348 -9.04 -2.17 6.06
C ASP A 348 -8.57 -3.54 6.56
N ALA A 349 -8.25 -3.63 7.85
CA ALA A 349 -7.80 -4.87 8.49
C ALA A 349 -8.87 -5.99 8.49
N ALA A 350 -10.15 -5.65 8.30
CA ALA A 350 -11.22 -6.64 8.17
C ALA A 350 -11.30 -7.26 6.77
N GLY A 351 -10.48 -6.76 5.84
CA GLY A 351 -10.49 -7.14 4.44
C GLY A 351 -11.55 -6.41 3.63
N ASP A 352 -12.17 -5.34 4.15
CA ASP A 352 -13.14 -4.57 3.39
C ASP A 352 -12.42 -3.61 2.45
N VAL A 353 -12.97 -3.38 1.26
CA VAL A 353 -12.37 -2.51 0.22
C VAL A 353 -13.22 -1.28 -0.02
N TYR A 354 -12.54 -0.15 -0.21
CA TYR A 354 -13.10 1.18 -0.39
C TYR A 354 -12.60 1.74 -1.71
N VAL A 355 -13.50 2.26 -2.53
CA VAL A 355 -13.16 2.85 -3.84
C VAL A 355 -13.73 4.25 -3.95
N ALA A 356 -12.89 5.21 -4.33
CA ALA A 356 -13.28 6.59 -4.60
C ALA A 356 -13.33 6.85 -6.11
N PHE A 357 -14.51 7.12 -6.62
CA PHE A 357 -14.76 7.53 -8.01
C PHE A 357 -14.98 9.05 -8.08
N GLY A 358 -14.45 9.69 -9.12
CA GLY A 358 -14.72 11.09 -9.42
C GLY A 358 -14.73 11.35 -10.92
N PRO A 359 -15.46 12.38 -11.40
CA PRO A 359 -15.44 12.74 -12.81
C PRO A 359 -14.04 13.19 -13.25
N THR A 360 -13.68 12.94 -14.51
CA THR A 360 -12.43 13.46 -15.08
C THR A 360 -12.68 14.83 -15.73
N GLN A 361 -11.90 15.85 -15.34
CA GLN A 361 -12.11 17.23 -15.81
C GLN A 361 -11.52 17.53 -17.20
N ASN A 362 -10.68 16.66 -17.73
CA ASN A 362 -9.96 16.87 -18.99
C ASN A 362 -10.08 15.66 -19.94
N VAL A 363 -9.63 15.86 -21.18
CA VAL A 363 -9.61 14.80 -22.21
C VAL A 363 -8.22 14.18 -22.29
N GLY A 364 -8.16 12.85 -22.22
CA GLY A 364 -6.90 12.10 -22.29
C GLY A 364 -6.13 12.10 -20.96
N ALA A 365 -5.06 11.30 -20.88
CA ALA A 365 -4.18 11.25 -19.71
C ALA A 365 -3.16 12.41 -19.71
N PRO A 366 -2.74 12.99 -18.56
CA PRO A 366 -3.19 12.75 -17.17
C PRO A 366 -4.69 12.93 -16.97
N LEU A 367 -5.29 12.20 -16.04
CA LEU A 367 -6.69 12.39 -15.68
C LEU A 367 -6.78 13.28 -14.44
N TYR A 368 -7.39 14.46 -14.54
CA TYR A 368 -7.57 15.37 -13.41
C TYR A 368 -8.91 15.13 -12.70
N PRO A 369 -8.88 14.83 -11.38
CA PRO A 369 -10.09 14.51 -10.64
C PRO A 369 -10.96 15.75 -10.44
N GLY A 370 -12.26 15.57 -10.63
CA GLY A 370 -13.30 16.51 -10.27
C GLY A 370 -14.15 16.05 -9.08
N ALA A 371 -15.15 16.86 -8.78
CA ALA A 371 -16.17 16.63 -7.75
C ALA A 371 -17.57 16.53 -8.40
N PRO A 372 -18.55 15.86 -7.76
CA PRO A 372 -18.46 15.20 -6.46
C PRO A 372 -17.73 13.84 -6.51
N THR A 373 -17.26 13.37 -5.36
CA THR A 373 -16.66 12.04 -5.20
C THR A 373 -17.72 11.05 -4.74
N LEU A 374 -17.79 9.88 -5.39
CA LEU A 374 -18.54 8.72 -4.92
C LEU A 374 -17.57 7.76 -4.21
N VAL A 375 -17.78 7.52 -2.92
CA VAL A 375 -17.08 6.48 -2.16
C VAL A 375 -18.00 5.28 -2.01
N MET A 376 -17.52 4.10 -2.38
CA MET A 376 -18.23 2.83 -2.23
C MET A 376 -17.41 1.89 -1.34
N ALA A 377 -18.06 1.21 -0.40
CA ALA A 377 -17.44 0.24 0.49
C ALA A 377 -18.01 -1.16 0.24
N PHE A 378 -17.14 -2.16 0.23
CA PHE A 378 -17.49 -3.56 0.02
C PHE A 378 -16.79 -4.44 1.05
N SER A 379 -17.43 -5.54 1.45
CA SER A 379 -16.80 -6.48 2.37
C SER A 379 -15.64 -7.23 1.72
N GLN A 380 -14.89 -8.03 2.49
CA GLN A 380 -13.92 -9.02 1.96
C GLN A 380 -14.49 -9.98 0.89
N ASP A 381 -15.80 -10.30 0.94
CA ASP A 381 -16.48 -11.09 -0.10
C ASP A 381 -17.01 -10.25 -1.28
N GLY A 382 -16.71 -8.94 -1.33
CA GLY A 382 -17.25 -8.02 -2.32
C GLY A 382 -18.69 -7.58 -2.10
N VAL A 383 -19.32 -7.84 -0.95
CA VAL A 383 -20.71 -7.43 -0.70
C VAL A 383 -20.80 -5.93 -0.44
N PRO A 384 -21.66 -5.15 -1.13
CA PRO A 384 -21.83 -3.73 -0.86
C PRO A 384 -22.22 -3.46 0.60
N ARG A 385 -21.47 -2.58 1.28
CA ARG A 385 -21.74 -2.17 2.67
C ARG A 385 -22.46 -0.84 2.74
N TRP A 386 -21.86 0.19 2.12
CA TRP A 386 -22.42 1.52 2.06
C TRP A 386 -21.86 2.28 0.86
N ARG A 387 -22.54 3.35 0.46
CA ARG A 387 -22.07 4.30 -0.55
C ARG A 387 -22.35 5.73 -0.10
N LYS A 388 -21.43 6.64 -0.40
CA LYS A 388 -21.48 8.04 0.05
C LYS A 388 -21.01 8.95 -1.07
N THR A 389 -21.71 10.07 -1.26
CA THR A 389 -21.28 11.13 -2.17
C THR A 389 -20.78 12.30 -1.35
N GLU A 390 -19.60 12.80 -1.69
CA GLU A 390 -18.94 13.91 -1.03
C GLU A 390 -18.62 15.04 -2.00
N ALA A 391 -18.55 16.27 -1.48
CA ALA A 391 -18.36 17.47 -2.29
C ALA A 391 -16.91 17.72 -2.72
N PHE A 392 -15.94 17.02 -2.12
CA PHE A 392 -14.53 17.11 -2.51
C PHE A 392 -14.23 16.36 -3.81
N ALA A 393 -13.10 16.67 -4.43
CA ALA A 393 -12.61 15.96 -5.61
C ALA A 393 -12.01 14.61 -5.23
N ALA A 394 -12.11 13.61 -6.11
CA ALA A 394 -11.61 12.28 -5.80
C ALA A 394 -10.08 12.25 -5.79
N GLY A 395 -9.52 11.22 -5.17
CA GLY A 395 -8.08 11.07 -5.01
C GLY A 395 -7.76 9.76 -4.30
N GLU A 396 -6.47 9.49 -4.07
CA GLU A 396 -6.04 8.29 -3.37
C GLU A 396 -6.65 8.20 -1.96
N LEU A 397 -6.87 6.96 -1.52
CA LEU A 397 -7.46 6.64 -0.23
C LEU A 397 -6.40 6.09 0.72
N ALA A 398 -6.53 6.47 1.99
CA ALA A 398 -5.80 5.90 3.10
C ALA A 398 -6.77 5.52 4.24
N ILE A 399 -6.45 4.52 5.05
CA ILE A 399 -7.30 3.96 6.11
C ILE A 399 -6.48 3.73 7.36
N VAL A 400 -6.93 4.23 8.51
CA VAL A 400 -6.30 3.90 9.79
C VAL A 400 -7.29 3.93 10.94
N ASN A 401 -7.26 2.91 11.78
CA ASN A 401 -8.12 2.69 12.93
C ASN A 401 -9.60 2.93 12.59
N GLY A 402 -10.05 2.44 11.43
CA GLY A 402 -11.42 2.62 10.93
C GLY A 402 -11.75 4.03 10.44
N LEU A 403 -10.75 4.88 10.23
CA LEU A 403 -10.88 6.18 9.56
C LEU A 403 -10.47 6.05 8.10
N LEU A 404 -11.35 6.42 7.18
CA LEU A 404 -11.09 6.54 5.75
C LEU A 404 -10.75 8.00 5.41
N LEU A 405 -9.57 8.18 4.83
CA LEU A 405 -8.95 9.44 4.50
C LEU A 405 -8.84 9.55 2.98
N ASN A 406 -9.29 10.67 2.42
CA ASN A 406 -9.14 10.96 1.00
C ASN A 406 -8.14 12.12 0.84
N GLU A 407 -7.18 11.99 -0.08
CA GLU A 407 -6.07 12.95 -0.23
C GLU A 407 -6.53 14.40 -0.51
N ARG A 408 -7.74 14.60 -1.04
CA ARG A 408 -8.29 15.94 -1.35
C ARG A 408 -9.41 16.36 -0.40
N SER A 409 -9.71 15.54 0.61
CA SER A 409 -10.69 15.85 1.64
C SER A 409 -10.06 16.64 2.78
N THR A 410 -10.89 17.45 3.44
CA THR A 410 -10.56 18.09 4.72
C THR A 410 -11.20 17.36 5.90
N GLN A 411 -11.83 16.20 5.69
CA GLN A 411 -12.51 15.43 6.73
C GLN A 411 -12.30 13.92 6.54
N ALA A 412 -12.14 13.20 7.65
CA ALA A 412 -12.13 11.74 7.66
C ALA A 412 -13.55 11.17 7.69
N LEU A 413 -13.74 10.03 7.03
CA LEU A 413 -14.98 9.25 7.08
C LEU A 413 -14.77 8.00 7.95
N SER A 414 -15.84 7.44 8.47
CA SER A 414 -15.82 6.16 9.19
C SER A 414 -15.90 5.02 8.17
N THR A 415 -15.00 4.04 8.28
CA THR A 415 -15.01 2.84 7.41
C THR A 415 -16.27 1.98 7.63
N ARG A 416 -16.93 2.13 8.78
CA ARG A 416 -18.13 1.38 9.16
C ARG A 416 -19.38 1.83 8.41
N ASP A 417 -19.56 3.13 8.19
CA ASP A 417 -20.82 3.70 7.72
C ASP A 417 -20.69 4.95 6.82
N GLY A 418 -19.46 5.34 6.49
CA GLY A 418 -19.15 6.49 5.64
C GLY A 418 -19.53 7.84 6.26
N GLN A 419 -19.84 7.88 7.57
CA GLN A 419 -20.12 9.15 8.25
C GLN A 419 -18.84 9.91 8.54
N ALA A 420 -18.90 11.22 8.41
CA ALA A 420 -17.88 12.14 8.85
C ALA A 420 -17.48 11.89 10.32
N VAL A 421 -16.18 11.71 10.58
CA VAL A 421 -15.63 11.52 11.93
C VAL A 421 -15.02 12.82 12.44
N GLY A 422 -15.40 13.20 13.67
CA GLY A 422 -14.94 14.41 14.33
C GLY A 422 -15.55 15.71 13.76
N SER A 423 -15.38 16.79 14.50
CA SER A 423 -15.71 18.16 14.05
C SER A 423 -14.50 18.91 13.50
N GLN A 424 -13.30 18.34 13.63
CA GLN A 424 -12.07 18.94 13.12
C GLN A 424 -11.94 18.66 11.63
N THR A 425 -11.77 19.73 10.88
CA THR A 425 -11.36 19.67 9.48
C THR A 425 -9.87 19.94 9.39
N PHE A 426 -9.17 19.20 8.54
CA PHE A 426 -7.80 19.51 8.19
C PHE A 426 -7.72 20.94 7.60
N PRO A 427 -6.65 21.71 7.89
CA PRO A 427 -6.53 23.09 7.40
C PRO A 427 -6.56 23.20 5.88
N ARG A 428 -6.12 22.13 5.19
CA ARG A 428 -6.01 22.00 3.73
C ARG A 428 -6.41 20.56 3.35
N GLY A 429 -6.47 20.27 2.05
CA GLY A 429 -6.58 18.88 1.59
C GLY A 429 -5.46 18.04 2.20
N LEU A 430 -5.79 16.85 2.67
CA LEU A 430 -4.89 16.02 3.47
C LEU A 430 -3.59 15.64 2.76
N GLY A 431 -3.56 15.66 1.42
CA GLY A 431 -2.52 14.99 0.67
C GLY A 431 -2.52 13.47 0.95
N ARG A 432 -1.52 12.77 0.43
CA ARG A 432 -1.38 11.33 0.69
C ARG A 432 -0.96 11.14 2.14
N ALA A 433 -1.71 10.36 2.91
CA ALA A 433 -1.48 10.20 4.33
C ALA A 433 -0.85 8.84 4.66
N LEU A 434 0.20 8.89 5.47
CA LEU A 434 0.71 7.74 6.22
C LEU A 434 0.10 7.74 7.62
N ALA A 435 0.27 6.63 8.34
CA ALA A 435 -0.22 6.53 9.69
C ALA A 435 0.60 5.53 10.50
N THR A 436 0.74 5.85 11.78
CA THR A 436 1.20 4.93 12.82
C THR A 436 0.01 4.52 13.68
N SER A 437 0.22 3.67 14.68
CA SER A 437 -0.79 3.41 15.69
C SER A 437 -1.25 4.67 16.46
N ALA A 438 -0.47 5.76 16.44
CA ALA A 438 -0.69 6.96 17.25
C ALA A 438 -0.97 8.23 16.43
N HIS A 439 -0.55 8.31 15.17
CA HIS A 439 -0.61 9.53 14.37
C HIS A 439 -1.02 9.27 12.92
N VAL A 440 -1.79 10.19 12.35
CA VAL A 440 -1.92 10.37 10.89
C VAL A 440 -0.91 11.42 10.46
N ILE A 441 -0.18 11.15 9.38
CA ILE A 441 0.91 11.97 8.87
C ILE A 441 0.67 12.23 7.39
N PRO A 442 -0.03 13.34 7.05
CA PRO A 442 -0.12 13.90 5.71
C PRO A 442 1.22 14.05 4.99
N SER A 443 1.19 14.01 3.66
CA SER A 443 2.31 14.36 2.81
C SER A 443 2.80 15.78 3.11
N PRO A 444 4.11 16.07 3.03
CA PRO A 444 4.62 17.43 3.12
C PRO A 444 3.86 18.39 2.20
N SER A 445 3.57 19.59 2.71
CA SER A 445 2.87 20.62 1.95
C SER A 445 3.56 21.98 2.07
N GLU A 446 3.45 22.79 1.03
CA GLU A 446 3.98 24.14 0.99
C GLU A 446 2.92 25.15 1.45
N ASP A 447 3.28 26.06 2.35
CA ASP A 447 2.49 27.26 2.56
C ASP A 447 2.78 28.29 1.47
N ASP A 448 1.93 28.30 0.43
CA ASP A 448 2.00 29.23 -0.71
C ASP A 448 2.14 30.72 -0.32
N THR A 449 1.75 31.11 0.90
CA THR A 449 1.84 32.50 1.35
C THR A 449 3.25 32.89 1.81
N VAL A 450 4.02 31.94 2.33
CA VAL A 450 5.37 32.15 2.87
C VAL A 450 6.45 31.34 2.14
N GLY A 451 6.08 30.40 1.28
CA GLY A 451 6.99 29.50 0.56
C GLY A 451 7.74 28.53 1.48
N GLU A 452 7.17 28.21 2.64
CA GLU A 452 7.76 27.29 3.61
C GLU A 452 7.05 25.94 3.57
N TRP A 453 7.84 24.87 3.54
CA TRP A 453 7.31 23.51 3.59
C TRP A 453 7.14 23.05 5.04
N THR A 454 6.08 22.28 5.30
CA THR A 454 5.83 21.63 6.58
C THR A 454 5.47 20.17 6.40
N LEU A 455 5.79 19.37 7.43
CA LEU A 455 5.24 18.04 7.65
C LEU A 455 4.51 18.06 9.00
N GLU A 456 3.30 17.49 9.05
CA GLU A 456 2.43 17.57 10.21
C GLU A 456 2.02 16.19 10.70
N GLY A 457 1.81 16.05 12.01
CA GLY A 457 1.26 14.85 12.63
C GLY A 457 -0.01 15.16 13.42
N TYR A 458 -1.04 14.33 13.22
CA TYR A 458 -2.35 14.44 13.86
C TYR A 458 -2.58 13.23 14.75
N ALA A 459 -2.79 13.44 16.05
CA ALA A 459 -2.96 12.35 17.01
C ALA A 459 -4.29 11.60 16.81
N LEU A 460 -4.21 10.26 16.77
CA LEU A 460 -5.35 9.36 16.69
C LEU A 460 -5.99 9.15 18.08
N PRO A 461 -7.31 8.84 18.15
CA PRO A 461 -8.24 8.69 17.03
C PRO A 461 -8.90 10.01 16.58
N ASN A 462 -8.67 11.12 17.30
CA ASN A 462 -9.46 12.35 17.13
C ASN A 462 -8.92 13.30 16.05
N LEU A 463 -7.77 12.99 15.46
CA LEU A 463 -7.10 13.81 14.44
C LEU A 463 -6.77 15.23 14.95
N THR A 464 -6.37 15.34 16.22
CA THR A 464 -5.95 16.62 16.79
C THR A 464 -4.52 16.96 16.35
N PRO A 465 -4.21 18.19 15.90
CA PRO A 465 -2.83 18.57 15.60
C PRO A 465 -1.90 18.26 16.78
N SER A 466 -0.83 17.50 16.51
CA SER A 466 0.10 16.99 17.53
C SER A 466 1.48 17.62 17.41
N TRP A 467 2.04 17.67 16.21
CA TRP A 467 3.37 18.22 15.95
C TRP A 467 3.48 18.74 14.52
N THR A 468 4.43 19.66 14.31
CA THR A 468 4.76 20.22 12.99
C THR A 468 6.28 20.28 12.87
N HIS A 469 6.81 19.71 11.79
CA HIS A 469 8.19 19.85 11.38
C HIS A 469 8.26 20.88 10.24
N GLY A 470 8.99 21.98 10.46
CA GLY A 470 9.19 23.02 9.44
C GLY A 470 10.52 22.86 8.73
N PHE A 471 10.52 22.92 7.39
CA PHE A 471 11.73 22.85 6.57
C PHE A 471 12.34 24.24 6.34
N GLN A 472 12.53 25.02 7.42
CA GLN A 472 13.00 26.40 7.33
C GLN A 472 14.39 26.48 6.68
N GLY A 473 14.56 27.42 5.76
CA GLY A 473 15.81 27.62 5.02
C GLY A 473 16.08 26.62 3.90
N TRP A 474 15.10 25.77 3.55
CA TRP A 474 15.16 24.94 2.36
C TRP A 474 14.70 25.75 1.15
N PRO A 475 15.58 26.07 0.19
CA PRO A 475 15.25 26.96 -0.92
C PRO A 475 14.47 26.26 -2.04
N GLY A 476 14.20 24.96 -1.92
CA GLY A 476 13.54 24.17 -2.94
C GLY A 476 12.52 23.19 -2.37
N PRO A 477 11.85 22.43 -3.25
CA PRO A 477 10.70 21.63 -2.88
C PRO A 477 11.07 20.47 -1.96
N VAL A 478 10.10 20.08 -1.12
CA VAL A 478 10.09 18.81 -0.39
C VAL A 478 9.23 17.84 -1.19
N ALA A 479 9.70 16.62 -1.38
CA ALA A 479 8.91 15.59 -2.06
C ALA A 479 7.65 15.29 -1.23
N PRO A 480 6.47 15.21 -1.86
CA PRO A 480 5.31 14.70 -1.16
C PRO A 480 5.55 13.25 -0.75
N GLU A 481 6.31 12.48 -1.55
CA GLU A 481 6.67 11.07 -1.31
C GLU A 481 7.47 10.87 -0.02
N VAL A 482 6.80 10.32 0.99
CA VAL A 482 7.39 9.89 2.26
C VAL A 482 7.06 8.42 2.54
N ARG A 483 7.86 7.76 3.38
CA ARG A 483 7.63 6.38 3.87
C ARG A 483 7.86 6.29 5.37
N LEU A 484 7.19 5.36 6.04
CA LEU A 484 7.50 5.03 7.44
C LEU A 484 8.60 3.98 7.50
N ALA A 485 9.65 4.26 8.27
CA ALA A 485 10.75 3.35 8.51
C ALA A 485 10.91 3.07 10.01
N SER A 486 11.37 1.86 10.33
CA SER A 486 11.92 1.53 11.63
C SER A 486 13.39 1.94 11.66
N TRP A 487 13.79 2.75 12.65
CA TRP A 487 15.16 3.24 12.79
C TRP A 487 15.61 3.22 14.26
N THR A 488 16.82 2.73 14.52
CA THR A 488 17.41 2.79 15.86
C THR A 488 18.23 4.06 16.02
N THR A 489 17.63 5.09 16.62
CA THR A 489 18.31 6.37 16.85
C THR A 489 19.48 6.22 17.82
N TRP A 490 19.31 5.49 18.92
CA TRP A 490 20.37 5.30 19.92
C TRP A 490 20.72 3.82 20.11
N PRO A 491 22.02 3.46 20.14
CA PRO A 491 22.42 2.09 20.44
C PRO A 491 21.83 1.60 21.77
N GLY A 492 21.24 0.40 21.76
CA GLY A 492 20.64 -0.21 22.96
C GLY A 492 19.24 0.27 23.30
N GLN A 493 18.66 1.20 22.53
CA GLN A 493 17.23 1.52 22.58
C GLN A 493 16.48 0.70 21.53
N PRO A 494 15.18 0.40 21.74
CA PRO A 494 14.35 -0.15 20.69
C PRO A 494 14.25 0.86 19.52
N PRO A 495 14.09 0.38 18.28
CA PRO A 495 13.88 1.26 17.14
C PRO A 495 12.58 2.05 17.30
N GLU A 496 12.57 3.27 16.77
CA GLU A 496 11.37 4.09 16.65
C GLU A 496 10.89 4.15 15.20
N THR A 497 9.62 4.48 15.01
CA THR A 497 9.07 4.78 13.69
C THR A 497 9.44 6.21 13.29
N VAL A 498 10.05 6.36 12.11
CA VAL A 498 10.45 7.63 11.53
C VAL A 498 9.80 7.82 10.16
N VAL A 499 9.48 9.05 9.82
CA VAL A 499 9.05 9.44 8.47
C VAL A 499 10.30 9.76 7.66
N VAL A 500 10.52 9.03 6.58
CA VAL A 500 11.65 9.22 5.66
C VAL A 500 11.14 9.88 4.39
N GLY A 501 11.81 10.93 3.94
CA GLY A 501 11.47 11.66 2.72
C GLY A 501 12.68 12.31 2.08
N THR A 502 12.45 13.01 0.96
CA THR A 502 13.51 13.73 0.26
C THR A 502 13.11 15.18 -0.03
N GLY A 503 14.10 16.05 -0.21
CA GLY A 503 13.84 17.44 -0.61
C GLY A 503 15.10 18.18 -1.00
N MET A 504 14.98 19.49 -1.19
CA MET A 504 16.07 20.37 -1.62
C MET A 504 16.43 21.38 -0.52
N ASN A 505 17.56 21.18 0.14
CA ASN A 505 18.09 22.15 1.10
C ASN A 505 19.12 23.09 0.42
N ALA A 506 19.75 23.98 1.18
CA ALA A 506 20.73 24.94 0.65
C ALA A 506 21.98 24.30 -0.01
N THR A 507 22.26 23.03 0.30
CA THR A 507 23.40 22.27 -0.25
C THR A 507 23.03 21.37 -1.42
N GLY A 508 21.72 21.23 -1.72
CA GLY A 508 21.22 20.37 -2.79
C GLY A 508 20.22 19.31 -2.29
N PRO A 509 20.06 18.21 -3.03
CA PRO A 509 19.16 17.14 -2.66
C PRO A 509 19.59 16.43 -1.38
N VAL A 510 18.61 16.16 -0.52
CA VAL A 510 18.80 15.50 0.77
C VAL A 510 17.75 14.42 1.00
N LEU A 511 18.16 13.38 1.71
CA LEU A 511 17.30 12.45 2.41
C LEU A 511 17.13 12.95 3.84
N PHE A 512 15.90 13.06 4.32
CA PHE A 512 15.62 13.41 5.72
C PHE A 512 14.84 12.30 6.42
N ALA A 513 14.99 12.24 7.73
CA ALA A 513 14.12 11.47 8.60
C ALA A 513 13.71 12.30 9.81
N VAL A 514 12.43 12.22 10.16
CA VAL A 514 11.82 12.90 11.32
C VAL A 514 11.04 11.90 12.15
N SER A 515 11.05 12.04 13.47
CA SER A 515 10.34 11.11 14.36
C SER A 515 8.84 11.22 14.10
N ALA A 516 8.18 10.09 13.84
CA ALA A 516 6.73 10.06 13.64
C ALA A 516 5.97 10.41 14.93
N LYS A 517 6.64 10.32 16.09
CA LYS A 517 6.07 10.58 17.42
C LYS A 517 5.90 12.06 17.73
N ASP A 518 6.90 12.88 17.39
CA ASP A 518 6.98 14.28 17.82
C ASP A 518 7.51 15.27 16.78
N GLY A 519 7.82 14.80 15.56
CA GLY A 519 8.30 15.65 14.46
C GLY A 519 9.74 16.14 14.60
N SER A 520 10.49 15.68 15.61
CA SER A 520 11.90 16.03 15.77
C SER A 520 12.77 15.46 14.64
N GLU A 521 13.80 16.20 14.23
CA GLU A 521 14.76 15.73 13.21
C GLU A 521 15.59 14.57 13.76
N VAL A 522 15.64 13.47 13.00
CA VAL A 522 16.44 12.28 13.31
C VAL A 522 17.75 12.35 12.53
N PHE A 523 17.69 12.59 11.23
CA PHE A 523 18.86 12.85 10.40
C PHE A 523 18.52 13.61 9.11
N GLN A 524 19.53 14.27 8.56
CA GLN A 524 19.52 14.83 7.21
C GLN A 524 20.82 14.46 6.51
N CYS A 525 20.71 13.82 5.35
CA CYS A 525 21.84 13.27 4.62
C CYS A 525 21.87 13.80 3.18
N PRO A 526 22.98 14.43 2.74
CA PRO A 526 23.15 14.80 1.34
C PRO A 526 23.07 13.57 0.43
N VAL A 527 22.42 13.69 -0.72
CA VAL A 527 22.30 12.60 -1.69
C VAL A 527 23.18 12.91 -2.89
N SER A 528 24.15 12.05 -3.18
CA SER A 528 25.05 12.27 -4.31
C SER A 528 24.35 12.05 -5.65
N ASN A 529 24.75 12.83 -6.66
CA ASN A 529 24.30 12.71 -8.05
C ASN A 529 22.78 12.85 -8.26
N ALA A 530 22.01 13.35 -7.29
CA ALA A 530 20.61 13.69 -7.46
C ALA A 530 20.49 15.14 -7.97
N ALA A 531 19.43 15.42 -8.74
CA ALA A 531 19.14 16.77 -9.24
C ALA A 531 17.79 17.30 -8.71
N THR A 532 16.88 16.39 -8.36
CA THR A 532 15.56 16.67 -7.80
C THR A 532 15.35 15.79 -6.56
N PRO A 533 14.37 16.12 -5.71
CA PRO A 533 13.79 15.15 -4.78
C PRO A 533 13.30 13.91 -5.54
N ALA A 534 13.12 12.80 -4.83
CA ALA A 534 12.55 11.59 -5.39
C ALA A 534 11.12 11.85 -5.88
N GLN A 535 10.84 11.39 -7.10
CA GLN A 535 9.49 11.26 -7.63
C GLN A 535 8.80 10.00 -7.08
N PHE A 536 9.57 8.95 -6.76
CA PHE A 536 9.12 7.80 -5.95
C PHE A 536 10.21 7.35 -5.00
N LEU A 537 9.80 6.78 -3.87
CA LEU A 537 10.66 6.39 -2.78
C LEU A 537 10.18 5.08 -2.17
N GLU A 538 10.92 3.99 -2.27
CA GLU A 538 10.58 2.75 -1.55
C GLU A 538 11.66 2.33 -0.57
N LEU A 539 11.25 1.64 0.48
CA LEU A 539 12.13 1.11 1.51
C LEU A 539 12.37 -0.38 1.27
N GLY A 540 13.64 -0.79 1.34
CA GLY A 540 14.03 -2.18 1.45
C GLY A 540 14.66 -2.46 2.81
N PRO A 541 14.91 -3.73 3.15
CA PRO A 541 15.77 -4.06 4.27
C PRO A 541 17.15 -3.42 4.07
N ASP A 542 17.58 -2.60 5.04
CA ASP A 542 18.88 -1.92 5.05
C ASP A 542 19.14 -1.05 3.81
N SER A 543 18.07 -0.59 3.14
CA SER A 543 18.19 0.14 1.88
C SER A 543 16.99 1.01 1.55
N LEU A 544 17.19 1.94 0.64
CA LEU A 544 16.16 2.82 0.11
C LEU A 544 16.35 2.96 -1.39
N VAL A 545 15.26 2.92 -2.14
CA VAL A 545 15.25 3.01 -3.60
C VAL A 545 14.51 4.27 -4.02
N MET A 546 15.15 5.08 -4.85
CA MET A 546 14.59 6.33 -5.36
C MET A 546 14.38 6.23 -6.87
N MET A 547 13.27 6.80 -7.34
CA MET A 547 13.09 7.19 -8.73
C MET A 547 13.31 8.69 -8.86
N ASP A 548 14.11 9.10 -9.86
CA ASP A 548 14.27 10.50 -10.21
C ASP A 548 14.33 10.77 -11.72
N GLY A 549 14.23 12.03 -12.10
CA GLY A 549 14.39 12.47 -13.50
C GLY A 549 13.18 12.22 -14.42
N ALA A 550 12.02 11.88 -13.87
CA ALA A 550 10.79 11.80 -14.65
C ALA A 550 10.42 13.18 -15.23
N THR A 551 10.07 13.22 -16.51
CA THR A 551 9.69 14.44 -17.25
C THR A 551 8.18 14.54 -17.51
N THR A 552 7.41 13.58 -17.04
CA THR A 552 5.96 13.47 -17.20
C THR A 552 5.24 13.86 -15.90
N CYS A 553 3.94 14.07 -15.98
CA CYS A 553 3.00 14.35 -14.86
C CYS A 553 3.13 13.37 -13.68
N GLY A 554 3.26 13.91 -12.45
CA GLY A 554 3.20 13.11 -11.21
C GLY A 554 1.79 12.78 -10.74
N GLU A 555 0.79 13.60 -11.05
CA GLU A 555 -0.63 13.31 -10.75
C GLU A 555 -1.33 12.53 -11.88
N CYS A 556 -0.57 11.97 -12.82
CA CYS A 556 -1.12 11.10 -13.85
C CYS A 556 -1.68 9.80 -13.26
N ASP A 557 -2.51 9.10 -14.03
CA ASP A 557 -2.90 7.73 -13.71
C ASP A 557 -2.48 6.74 -14.83
N PRO A 558 -1.45 5.89 -14.62
CA PRO A 558 -0.56 5.87 -13.46
C PRO A 558 0.40 7.09 -13.45
N PRO A 559 0.89 7.50 -12.26
CA PRO A 559 1.87 8.56 -12.14
C PRO A 559 3.09 8.32 -13.03
N TYR A 560 3.62 9.39 -13.61
CA TYR A 560 4.84 9.36 -14.42
C TYR A 560 4.81 8.39 -15.62
N ALA A 561 3.64 7.93 -16.07
CA ALA A 561 3.50 7.09 -17.25
C ALA A 561 4.33 7.61 -18.43
N TYR A 562 4.97 6.69 -19.15
CA TYR A 562 5.90 6.96 -20.26
C TYR A 562 7.22 7.66 -19.90
N SER A 563 7.48 7.94 -18.62
CA SER A 563 8.78 8.48 -18.22
C SER A 563 9.90 7.49 -18.52
N GLN A 564 11.09 8.05 -18.75
CA GLN A 564 12.34 7.31 -18.88
C GLN A 564 13.20 7.62 -17.66
N SER A 565 12.68 7.27 -16.49
CA SER A 565 13.24 7.70 -15.21
C SER A 565 14.53 6.96 -14.87
N ARG A 566 15.24 7.48 -13.87
CA ARG A 566 16.41 6.85 -13.27
C ARG A 566 16.04 6.29 -11.91
N PHE A 567 16.51 5.08 -11.63
CA PHE A 567 16.25 4.34 -10.40
C PHE A 567 17.56 4.08 -9.67
N ARG A 568 17.58 4.25 -8.35
CA ARG A 568 18.81 4.17 -7.56
C ARG A 568 18.57 3.57 -6.20
N ARG A 569 19.43 2.62 -5.83
CA ARG A 569 19.42 2.01 -4.49
C ARG A 569 20.54 2.59 -3.67
N PHE A 570 20.21 3.02 -2.46
CA PHE A 570 21.11 3.53 -1.45
C PHE A 570 21.15 2.55 -0.29
N PRO A 571 22.33 1.99 0.06
CA PRO A 571 22.47 1.16 1.25
C PRO A 571 22.38 2.04 2.49
N ILE A 572 21.47 1.71 3.41
CA ILE A 572 21.25 2.39 4.68
C ILE A 572 21.11 1.33 5.79
N PRO A 573 22.23 0.77 6.28
CA PRO A 573 22.19 -0.26 7.32
C PRO A 573 21.41 0.19 8.56
N GLY A 574 20.49 -0.65 9.02
CA GLY A 574 19.61 -0.39 10.15
C GLY A 574 18.28 0.28 9.80
N LEU A 575 18.11 0.80 8.58
CA LEU A 575 16.83 1.30 8.10
C LEU A 575 15.99 0.14 7.56
N LYS A 576 14.77 0.00 8.05
CA LYS A 576 13.83 -1.04 7.59
C LYS A 576 12.46 -0.42 7.33
N PRO A 577 11.65 -0.97 6.43
CA PRO A 577 10.22 -0.64 6.38
C PRO A 577 9.60 -0.76 7.78
N ALA A 578 8.75 0.19 8.18
CA ALA A 578 8.08 0.14 9.48
C ALA A 578 6.98 -0.94 9.52
N GLU A 579 6.80 -1.56 10.69
CA GLU A 579 5.70 -2.49 10.97
C GLU A 579 4.52 -1.73 11.63
N GLU A 580 3.98 -0.74 10.93
CA GLU A 580 2.85 0.10 11.36
C GLU A 580 1.55 -0.33 10.67
N PRO A 581 0.35 0.01 11.20
CA PRO A 581 -0.88 -0.16 10.43
C PRO A 581 -0.76 0.71 9.18
N TRP A 582 -0.48 0.08 8.05
CA TRP A 582 -0.05 0.79 6.87
C TRP A 582 -1.29 1.34 6.16
N PRO A 583 -1.55 2.65 6.12
CA PRO A 583 -2.91 3.06 5.78
C PRO A 583 -3.25 3.10 4.29
N GLY A 584 -2.30 3.03 3.36
CA GLY A 584 -2.62 3.27 1.95
C GLY A 584 -1.48 3.96 1.22
N THR A 585 -1.58 3.95 -0.12
CA THR A 585 -0.43 4.18 -0.99
C THR A 585 0.32 5.46 -0.79
N PHE A 586 1.62 5.26 -0.84
CA PHE A 586 2.55 6.24 -1.30
C PHE A 586 3.28 5.51 -2.43
N GLY A 587 3.17 6.02 -3.67
CA GLY A 587 3.55 5.30 -4.88
C GLY A 587 2.40 4.60 -5.63
N GLY A 588 1.91 5.22 -6.72
CA GLY A 588 1.09 4.59 -7.77
C GLY A 588 -0.11 3.66 -7.41
N PRO A 589 -0.85 3.16 -8.41
CA PRO A 589 -1.98 2.25 -8.21
C PRO A 589 -1.56 0.77 -8.05
N GLY A 590 -0.36 0.57 -7.53
CA GLY A 590 0.33 -0.71 -7.49
C GLY A 590 1.18 -0.89 -6.23
N HIS A 591 1.15 0.03 -5.29
CA HIS A 591 1.78 -0.24 -4.00
C HIS A 591 0.72 -0.86 -3.10
N ASP A 592 1.12 -1.49 -2.00
CA ASP A 592 0.21 -2.22 -1.11
C ASP A 592 -1.05 -1.37 -0.81
N HIS A 593 -2.21 -1.94 -0.49
CA HIS A 593 -3.44 -1.15 -0.33
C HIS A 593 -4.17 -1.52 0.97
N HIS A 594 -3.47 -1.83 2.05
CA HIS A 594 -4.10 -2.44 3.23
C HIS A 594 -3.54 -1.97 4.58
N GLU A 595 -4.44 -1.74 5.54
CA GLU A 595 -4.22 -1.23 6.91
C GLU A 595 -3.25 -2.03 7.80
N ASP A 596 -2.69 -3.16 7.36
CA ASP A 596 -1.82 -4.03 8.18
C ASP A 596 -0.48 -4.31 7.48
N PRO A 597 0.61 -4.60 8.18
CA PRO A 597 1.83 -5.03 7.51
C PRO A 597 1.60 -6.38 6.79
N VAL A 598 2.20 -6.54 5.62
CA VAL A 598 2.30 -7.76 4.78
C VAL A 598 2.77 -9.02 5.54
N ARG A 599 3.15 -8.90 6.80
CA ARG A 599 3.46 -10.00 7.72
C ARG A 599 2.47 -9.90 8.86
N GLY A 600 1.51 -10.83 8.88
CA GLY A 600 0.35 -10.86 9.78
C GLY A 600 0.67 -10.38 11.20
N ARG A 601 -0.21 -9.55 11.74
CA ARG A 601 -0.17 -9.09 13.14
C ARG A 601 -0.52 -10.20 14.10
#